data_AF-A0A7S3V4R6-F1
#
_entry.id   AF-A0A7S3V4R6-F1
#
_cell.length_a   1.000
_cell.length_b   1.000
_cell.length_c   1.000
_cell.angle_alpha   90.00
_cell.angle_beta   90.00
_cell.angle_gamma   90.00
#
_symmetry.space_group_name_H-M   'P 1'
#
loop_
_entity.id
_entity.type
_entity.pdbx_description
1 polymer ?
#
loop_
_entity_poly.entity_id
_entity_poly.type
_entity_poly.pdbx_seq_one_letter_code
_entity_poly.pdbx_strand_id
1 'polypeptide(L)'
;GRQYGIDGDTRCNHNDPLPSPFKSRPRIGARLFVRGNTKRFLDALLNELCNWTSGTRKQSAQLMSTLVIYCEESLTMDFHNTLAGIVKALRKCRHTETEGSLDKESQDLQNNLEILLITLGRYVDPEVYVPLLSKRIQVLGNAESATSF
;
A
#
# COMPACT_ATOMS: atom_id res chain seq x y z
N GLY A 1 -25.62 20.38 -7.15
CA GLY A 1 -24.37 21.12 -7.39
C GLY A 1 -23.20 20.17 -7.29
N ARG A 2 -22.29 20.17 -8.27
CA ARG A 2 -21.00 19.46 -8.17
C ARG A 2 -20.20 20.16 -7.07
N GLN A 3 -19.99 19.49 -5.94
CA GLN A 3 -19.09 20.00 -4.91
C GLN A 3 -17.66 19.83 -5.42
N TYR A 4 -17.16 20.86 -6.10
CA TYR A 4 -15.79 20.95 -6.58
C TYR A 4 -14.81 20.70 -5.43
N GLY A 5 -13.88 19.76 -5.61
CA GLY A 5 -12.84 19.42 -4.63
C GLY A 5 -13.16 18.27 -3.67
N ILE A 6 -14.36 17.68 -3.73
CA ILE A 6 -14.76 16.56 -2.84
C ILE A 6 -14.68 15.20 -3.56
N ASP A 7 -14.81 15.18 -4.89
CA ASP A 7 -14.96 13.94 -5.66
C ASP A 7 -13.65 13.27 -6.07
N GLY A 8 -12.50 13.73 -5.56
CA GLY A 8 -11.18 13.13 -5.79
C GLY A 8 -10.24 14.00 -6.62
N ASP A 9 -8.95 13.72 -6.51
CA ASP A 9 -7.91 14.42 -7.29
C ASP A 9 -7.90 13.91 -8.74
N THR A 10 -8.07 14.82 -9.70
CA THR A 10 -8.04 14.54 -11.14
C THR A 10 -6.70 13.99 -11.64
N ARG A 11 -5.63 14.16 -10.85
CA ARG A 11 -4.29 13.64 -11.16
C ARG A 11 -4.15 12.16 -10.85
N CYS A 12 -5.03 11.60 -10.01
CA CYS A 12 -5.04 10.18 -9.69
C CYS A 12 -5.70 9.35 -10.80
N ASN A 13 -5.23 8.11 -10.97
CA ASN A 13 -5.82 7.19 -11.93
C ASN A 13 -7.09 6.53 -11.36
N HIS A 14 -8.25 7.09 -11.73
CA HIS A 14 -9.57 6.54 -11.37
C HIS A 14 -10.19 5.63 -12.44
N ASN A 15 -9.53 5.49 -13.59
CA ASN A 15 -10.07 4.76 -14.76
C ASN A 15 -9.68 3.28 -14.76
N ASP A 16 -8.54 2.95 -14.17
CA ASP A 16 -8.10 1.57 -14.05
C ASP A 16 -9.07 0.73 -13.22
N PRO A 17 -9.25 -0.55 -13.56
CA PRO A 17 -10.07 -1.45 -12.75
C PRO A 17 -9.52 -1.55 -11.33
N LEU A 18 -10.43 -1.46 -10.35
CA LEU A 18 -10.11 -1.69 -8.96
C LEU A 18 -9.91 -3.19 -8.70
N PRO A 19 -9.04 -3.58 -7.75
CA PRO A 19 -8.90 -4.98 -7.39
C PRO A 19 -10.21 -5.52 -6.78
N SER A 20 -10.42 -6.83 -6.93
CA SER A 20 -11.53 -7.53 -6.28
C SER A 20 -11.55 -7.24 -4.76
N PRO A 21 -12.72 -7.05 -4.14
CA PRO A 21 -14.08 -7.24 -4.66
C PRO A 21 -14.72 -5.97 -5.26
N PHE A 22 -13.95 -4.91 -5.47
CA PHE A 22 -14.50 -3.63 -5.89
C PHE A 22 -14.91 -3.64 -7.36
N LYS A 23 -16.21 -3.49 -7.61
CA LYS A 23 -16.76 -3.37 -8.97
C LYS A 23 -16.74 -1.94 -9.51
N SER A 24 -16.67 -0.97 -8.61
CA SER A 24 -16.65 0.45 -8.90
C SER A 24 -16.09 1.21 -7.69
N ARG A 25 -15.69 2.46 -7.93
CA ARG A 25 -15.20 3.37 -6.90
C ARG A 25 -16.26 3.59 -5.81
N PRO A 26 -15.92 3.48 -4.51
CA PRO A 26 -16.87 3.70 -3.43
C PRO A 26 -17.50 5.10 -3.45
N ARG A 27 -18.75 5.18 -3.01
CA ARG A 27 -19.50 6.44 -2.91
C ARG A 27 -18.81 7.40 -1.93
N ILE A 28 -18.92 8.70 -2.24
CA ILE A 28 -18.26 9.76 -1.47
C ILE A 28 -18.51 9.69 0.04
N GLY A 29 -19.75 9.48 0.49
CA GLY A 29 -20.06 9.42 1.91
C GLY A 29 -19.32 8.29 2.65
N ALA A 30 -19.15 7.14 1.98
CA ALA A 30 -18.42 6.02 2.54
C ALA A 30 -16.90 6.29 2.57
N ARG A 31 -16.35 6.93 1.53
CA ARG A 31 -14.95 7.40 1.50
C ARG A 31 -14.66 8.38 2.62
N LEU A 32 -15.50 9.40 2.80
CA LEU A 32 -15.36 10.39 3.88
C LEU A 32 -15.42 9.74 5.27
N PHE A 33 -16.34 8.78 5.46
CA PHE A 33 -16.46 8.06 6.73
C PHE A 33 -15.21 7.25 7.06
N VAL A 34 -14.71 6.43 6.11
CA VAL A 34 -13.53 5.60 6.33
C VAL A 34 -12.29 6.47 6.51
N ARG A 35 -12.09 7.48 5.66
CA ARG A 35 -10.98 8.44 5.77
C ARG A 35 -10.94 9.11 7.15
N GLY A 36 -12.08 9.57 7.66
CA GLY A 36 -12.16 10.24 8.96
C GLY A 36 -11.77 9.35 10.16
N ASN A 37 -11.80 8.03 9.99
CA ASN A 37 -11.50 7.07 11.06
C ASN A 37 -10.15 6.34 10.89
N THR A 38 -9.58 6.33 9.68
CA THR A 38 -8.40 5.50 9.35
C THR A 38 -7.18 5.79 10.21
N LYS A 39 -6.89 7.06 10.49
CA LYS A 39 -5.71 7.45 11.30
C LYS A 39 -5.66 6.84 12.69
N ARG A 40 -6.81 6.46 13.25
CA ARG A 40 -6.90 5.90 14.61
C ARG A 40 -6.27 4.51 14.74
N PHE A 41 -6.14 3.79 13.63
CA PHE A 41 -5.70 2.40 13.62
C PHE A 41 -4.71 2.06 12.52
N LEU A 42 -4.31 3.03 11.68
CA LEU A 42 -3.39 2.79 10.56
C LEU A 42 -2.07 2.19 11.04
N ASP A 43 -1.44 2.75 12.08
CA ASP A 43 -0.17 2.24 12.60
C ASP A 43 -0.30 0.82 13.17
N ALA A 44 -1.39 0.54 13.86
CA ALA A 44 -1.67 -0.81 14.35
C ALA A 44 -1.83 -1.80 13.18
N LEU A 45 -2.55 -1.42 12.13
CA LEU A 45 -2.72 -2.24 10.94
C LEU A 45 -1.38 -2.51 10.22
N LEU A 46 -0.52 -1.49 10.10
CA LEU A 46 0.82 -1.64 9.50
C LEU A 46 1.71 -2.57 10.33
N ASN A 47 1.56 -2.59 11.65
CA ASN A 47 2.24 -3.56 12.51
C ASN A 47 1.71 -4.99 12.30
N GLU A 48 0.38 -5.15 12.19
CA GLU A 48 -0.24 -6.46 11.94
C GLU A 48 0.09 -7.05 10.57
N LEU A 49 0.35 -6.21 9.56
CA LEU A 49 0.93 -6.67 8.27
C LEU A 49 2.26 -7.40 8.44
N CYS A 50 3.01 -7.08 9.49
CA CYS A 50 4.29 -7.69 9.83
C CYS A 50 4.16 -8.77 10.92
N ASN A 51 2.95 -9.21 11.28
CA ASN A 51 2.71 -10.23 12.31
C ASN A 51 3.42 -11.56 11.94
N TRP A 52 3.72 -12.41 12.92
CA TRP A 52 4.31 -13.73 12.70
C TRP A 52 3.27 -14.75 12.22
N THR A 53 1.99 -14.57 12.54
CA THR A 53 0.89 -15.43 12.11
C THR A 53 0.44 -15.09 10.68
N SER A 54 0.47 -16.08 9.77
CA SER A 54 0.13 -15.89 8.34
C SER A 54 -1.30 -15.35 8.13
N GLY A 55 -2.28 -15.93 8.82
CA GLY A 55 -3.70 -15.54 8.72
C GLY A 55 -3.95 -14.07 9.10
N THR A 56 -3.27 -13.58 10.15
CA THR A 56 -3.35 -12.17 10.55
C THR A 56 -2.80 -11.26 9.46
N ARG A 57 -1.61 -11.56 8.92
CA ARG A 57 -1.04 -10.76 7.81
C ARG A 57 -1.97 -10.70 6.61
N LYS A 58 -2.60 -11.81 6.25
CA LYS A 58 -3.54 -11.90 5.12
C LYS A 58 -4.76 -11.02 5.33
N GLN A 59 -5.40 -11.09 6.49
CA GLN A 59 -6.53 -10.23 6.82
C GLN A 59 -6.13 -8.76 6.87
N SER A 60 -4.97 -8.45 7.43
CA SER A 60 -4.41 -7.09 7.44
C SER A 60 -4.13 -6.56 6.04
N ALA A 61 -3.60 -7.38 5.13
CA ALA A 61 -3.38 -6.99 3.74
C ALA A 61 -4.69 -6.71 3.00
N GLN A 62 -5.72 -7.54 3.21
CA GLN A 62 -7.05 -7.33 2.62
C GLN A 62 -7.71 -6.04 3.14
N LEU A 63 -7.61 -5.79 4.45
CA LEU A 63 -8.09 -4.55 5.06
C LEU A 63 -7.31 -3.34 4.53
N MET A 64 -5.98 -3.45 4.42
CA MET A 64 -5.14 -2.38 3.90
C MET A 64 -5.51 -2.05 2.44
N SER A 65 -5.70 -3.05 1.58
CA SER A 65 -6.16 -2.86 0.19
C SER A 65 -7.51 -2.16 0.12
N THR A 66 -8.42 -2.51 1.02
CA THR A 66 -9.69 -1.81 1.17
C THR A 66 -9.48 -0.35 1.57
N LEU A 67 -8.66 -0.07 2.58
CA LEU A 67 -8.39 1.30 3.02
C LEU A 67 -7.80 2.18 1.93
N VAL A 68 -6.88 1.66 1.12
CA VAL A 68 -6.28 2.42 0.02
C VAL A 68 -7.35 2.93 -0.95
N ILE A 69 -8.33 2.09 -1.29
CA ILE A 69 -9.42 2.46 -2.21
C ILE A 69 -10.38 3.47 -1.59
N TYR A 70 -10.61 3.39 -0.28
CA TYR A 70 -11.49 4.34 0.41
C TYR A 70 -10.82 5.68 0.71
N CYS A 71 -9.52 5.66 0.99
CA CYS A 71 -8.78 6.85 1.43
C CYS A 71 -8.14 7.59 0.25
N GLU A 72 -7.80 6.90 -0.84
CA GLU A 72 -7.30 7.51 -2.08
C GLU A 72 -6.16 8.52 -1.81
N GLU A 73 -6.23 9.72 -2.41
CA GLU A 73 -5.20 10.76 -2.31
C GLU A 73 -4.94 11.20 -0.86
N SER A 74 -5.86 10.94 0.07
CA SER A 74 -5.67 11.31 1.47
C SER A 74 -4.58 10.50 2.17
N LEU A 75 -4.22 9.32 1.65
CA LEU A 75 -3.07 8.57 2.13
C LEU A 75 -1.74 9.18 1.72
N THR A 76 -1.72 10.14 0.79
CA THR A 76 -0.50 10.84 0.38
C THR A 76 0.22 11.40 1.60
N MET A 77 -0.45 11.94 2.62
CA MET A 77 0.25 12.46 3.82
C MET A 77 0.92 11.37 4.67
N ASP A 78 0.35 10.17 4.68
CA ASP A 78 0.80 9.04 5.51
C ASP A 78 1.59 8.00 4.67
N PHE A 79 1.88 8.31 3.41
CA PHE A 79 2.48 7.38 2.45
C PHE A 79 3.89 6.95 2.87
N HIS A 80 4.69 7.83 3.48
CA HIS A 80 6.01 7.44 3.98
C HIS A 80 5.95 6.24 4.94
N ASN A 81 5.06 6.32 5.94
CA ASN A 81 4.88 5.27 6.95
C ASN A 81 4.22 4.03 6.34
N THR A 82 3.23 4.26 5.49
CA THR A 82 2.46 3.19 4.82
C THR A 82 3.36 2.36 3.90
N LEU A 83 4.15 3.01 3.05
CA LEU A 83 5.10 2.34 2.15
C LEU A 83 6.16 1.57 2.95
N ALA A 84 6.71 2.18 4.01
CA ALA A 84 7.70 1.51 4.87
C ALA A 84 7.13 0.23 5.49
N GLY A 85 5.89 0.27 5.99
CA GLY A 85 5.19 -0.90 6.55
C GLY A 85 4.97 -2.00 5.50
N ILE A 86 4.49 -1.64 4.30
CA ILE A 86 4.23 -2.60 3.22
C ILE A 86 5.54 -3.24 2.71
N VAL A 87 6.59 -2.45 2.51
CA VAL A 87 7.92 -2.97 2.10
C VAL A 87 8.51 -3.91 3.15
N LYS A 88 8.34 -3.58 4.43
CA LYS A 88 8.75 -4.47 5.54
C LYS A 88 7.99 -5.80 5.49
N ALA A 89 6.67 -5.76 5.26
CA ALA A 89 5.85 -6.96 5.13
C ALA A 89 6.27 -7.83 3.93
N LEU A 90 6.52 -7.21 2.77
CA LEU A 90 7.01 -7.91 1.56
C LEU A 90 8.34 -8.61 1.79
N ARG A 91 9.31 -7.93 2.42
CA ARG A 91 10.60 -8.55 2.76
C ARG A 91 10.43 -9.77 3.65
N LYS A 92 9.53 -9.68 4.64
CA LYS A 92 9.23 -10.81 5.54
C LYS A 92 8.66 -12.01 4.78
N CYS A 93 7.77 -11.78 3.80
CA CYS A 93 7.20 -12.85 2.97
C CYS A 93 8.28 -13.57 2.13
N ARG A 94 9.19 -12.80 1.52
CA ARG A 94 10.29 -13.35 0.72
C ARG A 94 11.31 -14.16 1.55
N HIS A 95 11.58 -13.75 2.79
CA HIS A 95 12.46 -14.54 3.67
C HIS A 95 11.85 -15.88 4.05
N THR A 96 10.53 -15.93 4.32
CA THR A 96 9.84 -17.19 4.65
C THR A 96 9.84 -18.19 3.48
N GLU A 97 9.92 -17.74 2.22
CA GLU A 97 10.02 -18.61 1.04
C GLU A 97 11.37 -19.34 0.92
N THR A 98 12.43 -18.79 1.52
CA THR A 98 13.80 -19.33 1.39
C THR A 98 14.07 -20.49 2.36
N GLU A 99 13.29 -20.61 3.44
CA GLU A 99 13.52 -21.56 4.54
C GLU A 99 12.63 -22.82 4.49
N GLY A 100 11.67 -22.91 3.57
CA GLY A 100 10.81 -24.09 3.42
C GLY A 100 9.73 -23.89 2.38
N SER A 101 9.42 -24.96 1.64
CA SER A 101 8.40 -25.08 0.58
C SER A 101 7.36 -23.95 0.49
N LEU A 102 7.26 -23.32 -0.69
CA LEU A 102 6.23 -22.34 -1.08
C LEU A 102 4.83 -22.81 -0.63
N ASP A 103 4.37 -22.30 0.51
CA ASP A 103 2.97 -22.46 0.88
C ASP A 103 2.16 -21.50 0.02
N LYS A 104 1.05 -21.99 -0.53
CA LYS A 104 0.14 -21.20 -1.36
C LYS A 104 -0.29 -19.90 -0.67
N GLU A 105 -0.33 -19.91 0.67
CA GLU A 105 -0.69 -18.76 1.48
C GLU A 105 0.33 -17.61 1.42
N SER A 106 1.64 -17.88 1.45
CA SER A 106 2.65 -16.81 1.34
C SER A 106 2.69 -16.21 -0.06
N GLN A 107 2.52 -17.04 -1.10
CA GLN A 107 2.41 -16.54 -2.47
C GLN A 107 1.16 -15.66 -2.65
N ASP A 108 0.01 -16.08 -2.11
CA ASP A 108 -1.22 -15.29 -2.14
C ASP A 108 -1.03 -13.95 -1.42
N LEU A 109 -0.34 -13.95 -0.27
CA LEU A 109 -0.03 -12.73 0.47
C LEU A 109 0.90 -11.79 -0.32
N GLN A 110 1.95 -12.32 -0.94
CA GLN A 110 2.85 -11.54 -1.77
C GLN A 110 2.08 -10.87 -2.91
N ASN A 111 1.26 -11.65 -3.64
CA ASN A 111 0.43 -11.12 -4.73
C ASN A 111 -0.51 -10.01 -4.23
N ASN A 112 -1.12 -10.18 -3.05
CA ASN A 112 -1.97 -9.15 -2.45
C ASN A 112 -1.20 -7.87 -2.10
N LEU A 113 0.02 -7.99 -1.57
CA LEU A 113 0.87 -6.85 -1.22
C LEU A 113 1.37 -6.10 -2.47
N GLU A 114 1.64 -6.82 -3.57
CA GLU A 114 2.00 -6.21 -4.85
C GLU A 114 0.82 -5.43 -5.45
N ILE A 115 -0.37 -6.03 -5.47
CA ILE A 115 -1.61 -5.35 -5.90
C ILE A 115 -1.88 -4.12 -5.03
N LEU A 116 -1.67 -4.22 -3.72
CA LEU A 116 -1.79 -3.11 -2.77
C LEU A 116 -0.83 -1.96 -3.13
N LEU A 117 0.44 -2.25 -3.41
CA LEU A 117 1.43 -1.24 -3.80
C LEU A 117 1.06 -0.55 -5.12
N ILE A 118 0.64 -1.31 -6.12
CA ILE A 118 0.19 -0.77 -7.41
C ILE A 118 -0.99 0.17 -7.18
N THR A 119 -1.98 -0.28 -6.40
CA THR A 119 -3.18 0.51 -6.10
C THR A 119 -2.84 1.78 -5.32
N LEU A 120 -1.94 1.69 -4.34
CA LEU A 120 -1.48 2.85 -3.57
C LEU A 120 -0.77 3.87 -4.47
N GLY A 121 0.06 3.40 -5.41
CA GLY A 121 0.73 4.25 -6.39
C GLY A 121 -0.21 5.02 -7.32
N ARG A 122 -1.45 4.56 -7.54
CA ARG A 122 -2.46 5.27 -8.34
C ARG A 122 -2.96 6.56 -7.69
N TYR A 123 -2.89 6.63 -6.37
CA TYR A 123 -3.48 7.71 -5.57
C TYR A 123 -2.46 8.67 -4.96
N VAL A 124 -1.19 8.28 -4.95
CA VAL A 124 -0.12 9.07 -4.35
C VAL A 124 0.46 9.99 -5.41
N ASP A 125 0.56 11.27 -5.10
CA ASP A 125 1.13 12.27 -5.99
C ASP A 125 2.62 11.99 -6.25
N PRO A 126 3.03 11.66 -7.49
CA PRO A 126 4.40 11.34 -7.81
C PRO A 126 5.34 12.54 -7.64
N GLU A 127 4.87 13.77 -7.84
CA GLU A 127 5.70 14.98 -7.69
C GLU A 127 6.14 15.16 -6.24
N VAL A 128 5.31 14.73 -5.28
CA VAL A 128 5.61 14.79 -3.85
C VAL A 128 6.56 13.67 -3.44
N TYR A 129 6.34 12.44 -3.93
CA TYR A 129 7.01 11.26 -3.38
C TYR A 129 8.18 10.72 -4.18
N VAL A 130 8.23 10.90 -5.49
CA VAL A 130 9.38 10.46 -6.31
C VAL A 130 10.69 11.08 -5.82
N PRO A 131 10.77 12.40 -5.47
CA PRO A 131 12.02 12.97 -4.93
C PRO A 131 12.46 12.33 -3.62
N LEU A 132 11.51 11.91 -2.77
CA LEU A 132 11.79 11.25 -1.50
C LEU A 132 12.28 9.81 -1.69
N LEU A 133 11.70 9.09 -2.65
CA LEU A 133 12.10 7.72 -2.98
C LEU A 133 13.41 7.65 -3.76
N SER A 134 13.61 8.58 -4.71
CA SER A 134 14.79 8.63 -5.57
C SER A 134 16.08 8.70 -4.75
N LYS A 135 16.11 9.50 -3.68
CA LYS A 135 17.24 9.56 -2.74
C LYS A 135 17.57 8.19 -2.15
N ARG A 136 16.57 7.37 -1.82
CA ARG A 136 16.77 6.04 -1.24
C ARG A 136 17.21 5.01 -2.28
N ILE A 137 16.69 5.11 -3.51
CA ILE A 137 17.05 4.22 -4.62
C ILE A 137 18.49 4.48 -5.09
N GLN A 138 18.89 5.75 -5.22
CA GLN A 138 20.25 6.13 -5.60
C GLN A 138 21.29 5.65 -4.58
N VAL A 139 20.96 5.73 -3.28
CA VAL A 139 21.82 5.19 -2.21
C VAL A 139 22.02 3.68 -2.37
N LEU A 140 20.99 2.93 -2.76
CA LEU A 140 21.10 1.48 -2.98
C LEU A 140 21.98 1.15 -4.19
N GLY A 141 21.80 1.83 -5.32
CA GLY A 141 22.64 1.62 -6.51
C GLY A 141 24.12 1.93 -6.26
N ASN A 142 24.41 2.95 -5.43
CA ASN A 142 25.78 3.28 -5.03
C ASN A 142 26.36 2.27 -4.03
N ALA A 143 25.53 1.69 -3.14
CA ALA A 143 25.97 0.68 -2.17
C ALA A 143 26.29 -0.67 -2.83
N GLU A 144 25.49 -1.12 -3.81
CA GLU A 144 25.78 -2.33 -4.61
C GLU A 144 27.06 -2.17 -5.43
N SER A 145 27.34 -0.95 -5.92
CA SER A 145 28.58 -0.61 -6.62
C SER A 145 29.82 -0.63 -5.69
N ALA A 146 29.64 -0.36 -4.40
CA ALA A 146 30.73 -0.33 -3.41
C ALA A 146 31.10 -1.72 -2.87
N THR A 147 30.19 -2.70 -2.90
CA THR A 147 30.46 -4.09 -2.48
C THR A 147 31.08 -4.97 -3.57
N SER A 148 31.42 -4.39 -4.72
CA SER A 148 31.96 -5.09 -5.89
C SER A 148 33.51 -5.08 -5.98
N PHE A 149 34.22 -4.92 -4.86
CA PHE A 149 35.69 -4.96 -4.78
C PHE A 149 36.17 -6.07 -3.84
#